data_AF-A0A9X6NEN0-F1
#
_entry.id   AF-A0A9X6NEN0-F1
#
_cell.length_a   1.000
_cell.length_b   1.000
_cell.length_c   1.000
_cell.angle_alpha   90.00
_cell.angle_beta   90.00
_cell.angle_gamma   90.00
#
_symmetry.space_group_name_H-M   'P 1'
#
loop_
_entity.id
_entity.type
_entity.pdbx_description
1 polymer ?
#
loop_
_entity_poly.entity_id
_entity_poly.type
_entity_poly.pdbx_seq_one_letter_code
_entity_poly.pdbx_strand_id
1 'polypeptide(L)'
;MVVAAFPLAKLAYLAVRQISKPIAAGIKNRAKASPFFRTYICMPPAQFYHWADVKIKMWVLNLGGPVKVAKLNQDQAIEQGAEILGETVIFGIAALCLVLDYMRSSRKEAAKEIAAQERLKKMENGILEIGMLSERQDAQIRELTRAVMALKPKNIKLQEYVPQQVKIEFEPQPETVVLVETDTDHHKH
;
A
#
# COMPACT_ATOMS: atom_id res chain seq x y z
N MET A 1 -0.51 -12.19 14.11
CA MET A 1 -0.38 -13.44 13.34
C MET A 1 0.70 -13.23 12.27
N VAL A 2 1.95 -13.71 12.48
CA VAL A 2 3.11 -13.43 11.60
C VAL A 2 3.77 -14.73 11.07
N VAL A 3 3.01 -15.82 10.98
CA VAL A 3 3.57 -17.15 10.63
C VAL A 3 3.59 -17.41 9.10
N ALA A 4 2.94 -16.56 8.30
CA ALA A 4 2.92 -16.72 6.83
C ALA A 4 4.14 -16.13 6.09
N ALA A 5 4.95 -15.28 6.75
CA ALA A 5 6.07 -14.60 6.10
C ALA A 5 7.26 -15.54 5.80
N PHE A 6 7.54 -16.50 6.68
CA PHE A 6 8.70 -17.40 6.55
C PHE A 6 8.56 -18.41 5.38
N PRO A 7 7.40 -19.04 5.14
CA PRO A 7 7.21 -19.89 3.96
C PRO A 7 7.18 -19.10 2.66
N LEU A 8 6.50 -17.95 2.63
CA LEU A 8 6.34 -17.16 1.40
C LEU A 8 7.67 -16.55 0.93
N ALA A 9 8.47 -16.00 1.85
CA ALA A 9 9.79 -15.46 1.53
C ALA A 9 10.74 -16.55 0.98
N LYS A 10 10.70 -17.75 1.57
CA LYS A 10 11.52 -18.88 1.12
C LYS A 10 11.09 -19.38 -0.26
N LEU A 11 9.79 -19.40 -0.54
CA LEU A 11 9.24 -19.74 -1.86
C LEU A 11 9.60 -18.67 -2.91
N ALA A 12 9.51 -17.38 -2.57
CA ALA A 12 9.92 -16.30 -3.46
C ALA A 12 11.41 -16.40 -3.81
N TYR A 13 12.27 -16.63 -2.80
CA TYR A 13 13.70 -16.85 -3.01
C TYR A 13 13.98 -18.06 -3.93
N LEU A 14 13.28 -19.18 -3.71
CA LEU A 14 13.40 -20.37 -4.55
C LEU A 14 12.93 -20.12 -6.00
N ALA A 15 11.82 -19.41 -6.18
CA ALA A 15 11.27 -19.08 -7.49
C ALA A 15 12.23 -18.18 -8.28
N VAL A 16 12.75 -17.12 -7.64
CA VAL A 16 13.79 -16.27 -8.25
C VAL A 16 14.99 -17.12 -8.66
N ARG A 17 15.49 -17.98 -7.78
CA ARG A 17 16.66 -18.82 -8.07
C ARG A 17 16.41 -19.82 -9.20
N GLN A 18 15.20 -20.35 -9.32
CA GLN A 18 14.83 -21.29 -10.39
C GLN A 18 14.70 -20.61 -11.76
N ILE A 19 14.17 -19.39 -11.81
CA ILE A 19 14.04 -18.61 -13.06
C ILE A 19 15.39 -17.99 -13.46
N SER A 20 16.23 -17.65 -12.49
CA SER A 20 17.54 -17.01 -12.74
C SER A 20 18.52 -17.97 -13.41
N LYS A 21 18.53 -19.25 -13.05
CA LYS A 21 19.44 -20.25 -13.64
C LYS A 21 19.34 -20.42 -15.17
N PRO A 22 18.16 -20.65 -15.79
CA PRO A 22 18.05 -20.79 -17.24
C PRO A 22 18.41 -19.47 -17.96
N ILE A 23 18.08 -18.33 -17.37
CA ILE A 23 18.42 -17.01 -17.92
C ILE A 23 19.94 -16.78 -17.88
N ALA A 24 20.58 -17.04 -16.74
CA ALA A 24 22.03 -16.96 -16.58
C ALA A 24 22.76 -17.91 -17.54
N ALA A 25 22.26 -19.13 -17.74
CA ALA A 25 22.82 -20.05 -18.73
C ALA A 25 22.72 -19.50 -20.17
N GLY A 26 21.58 -18.88 -20.52
CA GLY A 26 21.40 -18.19 -21.80
C GLY A 26 22.36 -17.02 -21.99
N ILE A 27 22.54 -16.19 -20.96
CA ILE A 27 23.47 -15.06 -20.95
C ILE A 27 24.92 -15.56 -21.08
N LYS A 28 25.29 -16.64 -20.38
CA LYS A 28 26.63 -17.27 -20.47
C LYS A 28 26.93 -17.76 -21.88
N ASN A 29 25.96 -18.40 -22.54
CA ASN A 29 26.12 -18.86 -23.93
C ASN A 29 26.29 -17.67 -24.89
N ARG A 30 25.54 -16.59 -24.70
CA ARG A 30 25.69 -15.36 -25.53
C ARG A 30 27.00 -14.62 -25.26
N ALA A 31 27.48 -14.61 -24.03
CA ALA A 31 28.78 -14.03 -23.67
C ALA A 31 29.97 -14.81 -24.24
N LYS A 32 29.82 -16.12 -24.43
CA LYS A 32 30.82 -16.95 -25.16
C LYS A 32 30.76 -16.73 -26.66
N ALA A 33 29.57 -16.53 -27.22
CA ALA A 33 29.37 -16.30 -28.65
C ALA A 33 29.79 -14.91 -29.13
N SER A 34 29.73 -13.88 -28.27
CA SER A 34 30.07 -12.49 -28.63
C SER A 34 31.06 -11.85 -27.65
N PRO A 35 32.27 -11.49 -28.10
CA PRO A 35 33.25 -10.79 -27.26
C PRO A 35 32.81 -9.36 -26.89
N PHE A 36 31.94 -8.73 -27.69
CA PHE A 36 31.34 -7.43 -27.35
C PHE A 36 30.43 -7.56 -26.12
N PHE A 37 29.51 -8.53 -26.15
CA PHE A 37 28.59 -8.79 -25.05
C PHE A 37 29.34 -9.16 -23.77
N ARG A 38 30.42 -9.95 -23.91
CA ARG A 38 31.32 -10.31 -22.81
C ARG A 38 31.89 -9.09 -22.10
N THR A 39 32.54 -8.20 -22.84
CA THR A 39 33.30 -7.09 -22.29
C THR A 39 32.42 -5.92 -21.86
N TYR A 40 31.31 -5.67 -22.55
CA TYR A 40 30.51 -4.47 -22.35
C TYR A 40 29.30 -4.67 -21.44
N ILE A 41 28.74 -5.88 -21.39
CA ILE A 41 27.49 -6.16 -20.65
C ILE A 41 27.77 -7.05 -19.43
N CYS A 42 28.58 -8.10 -19.57
CA CYS A 42 28.79 -9.08 -18.51
C CYS A 42 29.94 -8.72 -17.55
N MET A 43 31.05 -8.21 -18.09
CA MET A 43 32.26 -7.88 -17.31
C MET A 43 32.11 -6.68 -16.36
N PRO A 44 31.45 -5.55 -16.72
CA PRO A 44 31.35 -4.40 -15.82
C PRO A 44 30.60 -4.70 -14.50
N PRO A 45 29.42 -5.35 -14.52
CA PRO A 45 28.75 -5.74 -13.28
C PRO A 45 29.56 -6.77 -12.46
N ALA A 46 30.22 -7.72 -13.12
CA ALA A 46 31.05 -8.71 -12.44
C ALA A 46 32.25 -8.07 -11.72
N GLN A 47 32.94 -7.12 -12.37
CA GLN A 47 34.06 -6.41 -11.76
C GLN A 47 33.61 -5.47 -10.64
N PHE A 48 32.47 -4.80 -10.81
CA PHE A 48 31.87 -3.98 -9.77
C PHE A 48 31.52 -4.82 -8.54
N TYR A 49 30.88 -5.98 -8.74
CA TYR A 49 30.54 -6.89 -7.65
C TYR A 49 31.79 -7.37 -6.90
N HIS A 50 32.82 -7.81 -7.62
CA HIS A 50 34.07 -8.25 -6.99
C HIS A 50 34.75 -7.12 -6.21
N TRP A 51 34.78 -5.91 -6.77
CA TRP A 51 35.30 -4.73 -6.08
C TRP A 51 34.50 -4.38 -4.82
N ALA A 52 33.17 -4.41 -4.92
CA ALA A 52 32.27 -4.13 -3.80
C ALA A 52 32.42 -5.19 -2.70
N ASP A 53 32.46 -6.47 -3.05
CA ASP A 53 32.64 -7.58 -2.11
C ASP A 53 33.97 -7.46 -1.35
N VAL A 54 35.08 -7.20 -2.05
CA VAL A 54 36.39 -7.00 -1.41
C VAL A 54 36.38 -5.75 -0.52
N LYS A 55 35.79 -4.64 -0.96
CA LYS A 55 35.72 -3.41 -0.17
C LYS A 55 34.85 -3.58 1.08
N ILE A 56 33.68 -4.20 0.96
CA ILE A 56 32.77 -4.47 2.07
C ILE A 56 33.44 -5.39 3.08
N LYS A 57 34.09 -6.47 2.63
CA LYS A 57 34.84 -7.37 3.53
C LYS A 57 35.94 -6.65 4.29
N MET A 58 36.69 -5.78 3.62
CA MET A 58 37.75 -4.99 4.27
C MET A 58 37.18 -3.98 5.26
N TRP A 59 36.03 -3.35 4.93
CA TRP A 59 35.33 -2.43 5.82
C TRP A 59 34.76 -3.13 7.06
N VAL A 60 34.06 -4.26 6.88
CA VAL A 60 33.46 -5.05 7.98
C VAL A 60 34.54 -5.62 8.90
N LEU A 61 35.65 -6.10 8.34
CA LEU A 61 36.74 -6.71 9.12
C LEU A 61 37.74 -5.66 9.66
N ASN A 62 37.49 -4.36 9.44
CA ASN A 62 38.34 -3.23 9.83
C ASN A 62 39.82 -3.40 9.42
N LEU A 63 40.07 -4.09 8.30
CA LEU A 63 41.39 -4.29 7.71
C LEU A 63 41.69 -3.04 6.87
N GLY A 64 42.30 -2.03 7.49
CA GLY A 64 42.52 -0.67 6.96
C GLY A 64 43.51 -0.52 5.80
N GLY A 65 43.60 -1.51 4.90
CA GLY A 65 44.54 -1.49 3.77
C GLY A 65 43.85 -1.40 2.40
N PRO A 66 44.41 -0.64 1.44
CA PRO A 66 43.95 -0.69 0.05
C PRO A 66 44.32 -2.04 -0.58
N VAL A 67 43.38 -2.98 -0.57
CA VAL A 67 43.56 -4.26 -1.26
C VAL A 67 43.49 -4.04 -2.76
N LYS A 68 44.60 -4.31 -3.47
CA LYS A 68 44.60 -4.42 -4.93
C LYS A 68 43.68 -5.57 -5.31
N VAL A 69 42.46 -5.23 -5.74
CA VAL A 69 41.48 -6.18 -6.25
C VAL A 69 42.04 -6.78 -7.54
N ALA A 70 42.45 -8.05 -7.49
CA ALA A 70 42.91 -8.77 -8.67
C ALA A 70 41.75 -8.85 -9.66
N LYS A 71 41.99 -8.49 -10.93
CA LYS A 71 40.97 -8.63 -11.96
C LYS A 71 40.62 -10.11 -12.09
N LEU A 72 39.32 -10.42 -12.00
CA LEU A 72 38.81 -11.78 -12.13
C LEU A 72 39.24 -12.39 -13.47
N ASN A 73 39.57 -13.70 -13.45
CA ASN A 73 39.79 -14.47 -14.66
C ASN A 73 38.57 -14.34 -15.59
N GLN A 74 38.79 -14.24 -16.90
CA GLN A 74 37.73 -13.91 -17.86
C GLN A 74 36.55 -14.88 -17.78
N ASP A 75 36.80 -16.17 -17.60
CA ASP A 75 35.72 -17.17 -17.47
C ASP A 75 34.91 -17.03 -16.19
N GLN A 76 35.56 -16.65 -15.09
CA GLN A 76 34.89 -16.42 -13.80
C GLN A 76 34.04 -15.14 -13.83
N ALA A 77 34.53 -14.10 -14.50
CA ALA A 77 33.77 -12.86 -14.69
C ALA A 77 32.51 -13.08 -15.53
N ILE A 78 32.58 -13.96 -16.54
CA ILE A 78 31.41 -14.32 -17.36
C ILE A 78 30.36 -15.05 -16.53
N GLU A 79 30.78 -15.97 -15.67
CA GLU A 79 29.88 -16.76 -14.85
C GLU A 79 29.16 -15.90 -13.81
N GLN A 80 29.90 -15.12 -13.03
CA GLN A 80 29.31 -14.22 -12.03
C GLN A 80 28.50 -13.10 -12.68
N GLY A 81 28.99 -12.50 -13.77
CA GLY A 81 28.27 -11.45 -14.47
C GLY A 81 26.94 -11.94 -15.04
N ALA A 82 26.88 -13.17 -15.56
CA ALA A 82 25.66 -13.74 -16.11
C ALA A 82 24.60 -14.02 -15.03
N GLU A 83 25.02 -14.51 -13.86
CA GLU A 83 24.13 -14.77 -12.73
C GLU A 83 23.53 -13.47 -12.18
N ILE A 84 24.37 -12.47 -11.92
CA ILE A 84 23.95 -11.17 -11.39
C ILE A 84 23.05 -10.42 -12.39
N LEU A 85 23.40 -10.44 -13.68
CA LEU A 85 22.59 -9.80 -14.72
C LEU A 85 21.21 -10.46 -14.84
N GLY A 86 21.15 -11.79 -14.76
CA GLY A 86 19.89 -12.54 -14.80
C GLY A 86 18.98 -12.20 -13.63
N GLU A 87 19.52 -12.18 -12.41
CA GLU A 87 18.78 -11.78 -11.21
C GLU A 87 18.30 -10.33 -11.29
N THR A 88 19.19 -9.41 -11.68
CA THR A 88 18.88 -7.98 -11.76
C THR A 88 17.75 -7.69 -12.75
N VAL A 89 17.71 -8.39 -13.89
CA VAL A 89 16.64 -8.22 -14.88
C VAL A 89 15.29 -8.71 -14.34
N ILE A 90 15.26 -9.87 -13.67
CA ILE A 90 14.03 -10.41 -13.08
C ILE A 90 13.52 -9.48 -11.97
N PHE A 91 14.42 -9.06 -11.06
CA PHE A 91 14.08 -8.13 -9.99
C PHE A 91 13.63 -6.78 -10.54
N GLY A 92 14.27 -6.27 -11.60
CA GLY A 92 13.89 -5.02 -12.25
C GLY A 92 12.48 -5.08 -12.83
N ILE A 93 12.14 -6.17 -13.54
CA ILE A 93 10.79 -6.37 -14.09
C ILE A 93 9.77 -6.51 -12.94
N ALA A 94 10.08 -7.28 -11.90
CA ALA A 94 9.20 -7.47 -10.75
C ALA A 94 8.94 -6.15 -10.00
N ALA A 95 10.00 -5.38 -9.73
CA ALA A 95 9.91 -4.06 -9.08
C ALA A 95 9.10 -3.08 -9.94
N LEU A 96 9.32 -3.07 -11.26
CA LEU A 96 8.56 -2.24 -12.19
C LEU A 96 7.06 -2.61 -12.17
N CYS A 97 6.73 -3.90 -12.26
CA CYS A 97 5.35 -4.37 -12.17
C CYS A 97 4.71 -3.95 -10.83
N LEU A 98 5.43 -4.09 -9.72
CA LEU A 98 4.95 -3.70 -8.40
C LEU A 98 4.67 -2.19 -8.31
N VAL A 99 5.56 -1.35 -8.84
CA VAL A 99 5.36 0.10 -8.88
C VAL A 99 4.14 0.44 -9.74
N LEU A 100 3.99 -0.18 -10.90
CA LEU A 100 2.83 0.04 -11.79
C LEU A 100 1.52 -0.42 -11.13
N ASP A 101 1.52 -1.56 -10.46
CA ASP A 101 0.38 -2.08 -9.72
C ASP A 101 0.05 -1.17 -8.53
N TYR A 102 1.05 -0.66 -7.82
CA TYR A 102 0.85 0.31 -6.74
C TYR A 102 0.22 1.61 -7.27
N MET A 103 0.78 2.18 -8.34
CA MET A 103 0.20 3.38 -8.98
C MET A 103 -1.24 3.14 -9.45
N ARG A 104 -1.53 1.95 -9.99
CA ARG A 104 -2.87 1.55 -10.42
C ARG A 104 -3.81 1.30 -9.23
N SER A 105 -3.31 0.71 -8.14
CA SER A 105 -4.08 0.39 -6.93
C SER A 105 -4.43 1.66 -6.16
N SER A 106 -3.46 2.57 -5.99
CA SER A 106 -3.66 3.86 -5.34
C SER A 106 -4.81 4.66 -5.99
N ARG A 107 -4.90 4.67 -7.32
CA ARG A 107 -6.03 5.29 -8.04
C ARG A 107 -7.38 4.63 -7.72
N LYS A 108 -7.41 3.31 -7.54
CA LYS A 108 -8.64 2.59 -7.17
C LYS A 108 -9.03 2.84 -5.72
N GLU A 109 -8.06 2.97 -4.82
CA GLU A 109 -8.30 3.27 -3.41
C GLU A 109 -8.88 4.68 -3.25
N ALA A 110 -8.31 5.68 -3.92
CA ALA A 110 -8.87 7.04 -3.93
C ALA A 110 -10.33 7.08 -4.42
N ALA A 111 -10.65 6.34 -5.49
CA ALA A 111 -12.03 6.25 -5.98
C ALA A 111 -12.98 5.56 -4.99
N LYS A 112 -12.50 4.54 -4.27
CA LYS A 112 -13.29 3.87 -3.21
C LYS A 112 -13.53 4.79 -2.02
N GLU A 113 -12.54 5.58 -1.64
CA GLU A 113 -12.65 6.52 -0.53
C GLU A 113 -13.67 7.63 -0.83
N ILE A 114 -13.62 8.20 -2.03
CA ILE A 114 -14.62 9.17 -2.50
C ILE A 114 -16.03 8.55 -2.48
N ALA A 115 -16.17 7.33 -2.99
CA ALA A 115 -17.47 6.64 -2.98
C ALA A 115 -17.96 6.33 -1.56
N ALA A 116 -17.06 6.03 -0.62
CA ALA A 116 -17.41 5.83 0.80
C ALA A 116 -17.88 7.14 1.45
N GLN A 117 -17.17 8.25 1.21
CA GLN A 117 -17.58 9.58 1.70
C GLN A 117 -18.94 10.00 1.14
N GLU A 118 -19.20 9.74 -0.15
CA GLU A 118 -20.50 10.03 -0.76
C GLU A 118 -21.63 9.20 -0.11
N ARG A 119 -21.37 7.93 0.23
CA ARG A 119 -22.34 7.10 0.97
C ARG A 119 -22.62 7.66 2.36
N LEU A 120 -21.60 8.09 3.09
CA LEU A 120 -21.77 8.71 4.41
C LEU A 120 -22.60 9.99 4.33
N LYS A 121 -22.30 10.88 3.37
CA LYS A 121 -23.09 12.11 3.14
C LYS A 121 -24.55 11.81 2.81
N LYS A 122 -24.83 10.76 2.03
CA LYS A 122 -26.20 10.34 1.73
C LYS A 122 -26.94 9.86 2.99
N MET A 123 -26.26 9.12 3.86
CA MET A 123 -26.84 8.69 5.14
C MET A 123 -27.12 9.88 6.06
N GLU A 124 -26.17 10.80 6.18
CA GLU A 124 -26.32 12.03 6.97
C GLU A 124 -27.51 12.88 6.49
N ASN A 125 -27.61 13.10 5.18
CA ASN A 125 -28.75 13.81 4.59
C ASN A 125 -30.08 13.09 4.86
N GLY A 126 -30.11 11.76 4.78
CA GLY A 126 -31.30 10.97 5.09
C GLY A 126 -31.71 11.09 6.56
N ILE A 127 -30.74 11.14 7.48
CA ILE A 127 -31.00 11.37 8.91
C ILE A 127 -31.62 12.76 9.13
N LEU A 128 -31.05 13.80 8.50
CA LEU A 128 -31.59 15.17 8.59
C LEU A 128 -33.02 15.26 8.03
N GLU A 129 -33.28 14.62 6.90
CA GLU A 129 -34.60 14.59 6.28
C GLU A 129 -35.65 13.91 7.20
N ILE A 130 -35.30 12.76 7.80
CA ILE A 130 -36.15 12.07 8.76
C ILE A 130 -36.40 12.95 10.00
N GLY A 131 -35.37 13.65 10.50
CA GLY A 131 -35.50 14.60 11.60
C GLY A 131 -36.53 15.70 11.29
N MET A 132 -36.41 16.34 10.14
CA MET A 132 -37.37 17.36 9.70
C MET A 132 -38.80 16.81 9.53
N LEU A 133 -38.94 15.58 9.02
CA LEU A 133 -40.24 14.94 8.88
C LEU A 133 -40.87 14.67 10.25
N SER A 134 -40.08 14.21 11.22
CA SER A 134 -40.52 14.00 12.60
C SER A 134 -41.02 15.29 13.24
N GLU A 135 -40.28 16.40 13.10
CA GLU A 135 -40.69 17.71 13.65
C GLU A 135 -42.01 18.20 13.04
N ARG A 136 -42.20 18.00 11.73
CA ARG A 136 -43.46 18.34 11.04
C ARG A 136 -44.62 17.51 11.56
N GLN A 137 -44.42 16.21 11.76
CA GLN A 137 -45.45 15.32 12.32
C GLN A 137 -45.82 15.75 13.74
N ASP A 138 -44.84 16.07 14.59
CA ASP A 138 -45.10 16.56 15.95
C ASP A 138 -45.89 17.88 15.97
N ALA A 139 -45.64 18.78 15.00
CA ALA A 139 -46.41 20.01 14.86
C ALA A 139 -47.88 19.72 14.48
N GLN A 140 -48.11 18.84 13.51
CA GLN A 140 -49.46 18.44 13.10
C GLN A 140 -50.24 17.74 14.22
N ILE A 141 -49.58 16.85 14.97
CA ILE A 141 -50.21 16.16 16.11
C ILE A 141 -50.59 17.17 17.21
N ARG A 142 -49.75 18.19 17.45
CA ARG A 142 -50.08 19.26 18.42
C ARG A 142 -51.29 20.07 17.99
N GLU A 143 -51.40 20.42 16.71
CA GLU A 143 -52.58 21.13 16.18
C GLU A 143 -53.85 20.29 16.29
N LEU A 144 -53.81 19.03 15.87
CA LEU A 144 -54.93 18.10 16.00
C LEU A 144 -55.34 17.89 17.45
N THR A 145 -54.37 17.72 18.35
CA THR A 145 -54.63 17.56 19.79
C THR A 145 -55.33 18.78 20.36
N ARG A 146 -54.91 20.00 19.99
CA ARG A 146 -55.58 21.25 20.39
C ARG A 146 -57.01 21.34 19.87
N ALA A 147 -57.24 21.00 18.61
CA ALA A 147 -58.58 20.97 18.02
C ALA A 147 -59.50 19.95 18.71
N VAL A 148 -58.98 18.75 19.01
CA VAL A 148 -59.71 17.71 19.74
C VAL A 148 -60.02 18.15 21.18
N MET A 149 -59.08 18.80 21.88
CA MET A 149 -59.34 19.35 23.22
C MET A 149 -60.40 20.45 23.21
N ALA A 150 -60.43 21.31 22.18
CA ALA A 150 -61.43 22.37 22.06
C ALA A 150 -62.86 21.84 21.84
N LEU A 151 -63.00 20.68 21.16
CA LEU A 151 -64.29 20.03 20.88
C LEU A 151 -64.71 19.02 21.97
N LYS A 152 -63.91 18.87 23.03
CA LYS A 152 -64.07 17.82 24.02
C LYS A 152 -65.24 18.09 24.99
N PRO A 153 -66.20 17.15 25.15
CA PRO A 153 -67.21 17.26 26.19
C PRO A 153 -66.62 16.97 27.59
N LYS A 154 -67.17 17.63 28.63
CA LYS A 154 -66.62 17.74 30.01
C LYS A 154 -66.34 16.42 30.75
N ASN A 155 -66.75 15.28 30.20
CA ASN A 155 -66.89 13.98 30.85
C ASN A 155 -65.94 12.89 30.29
N ILE A 156 -65.04 13.22 29.36
CA ILE A 156 -64.05 12.26 28.82
C ILE A 156 -62.64 12.64 29.32
N LYS A 157 -61.76 11.67 29.59
CA LYS A 157 -60.32 11.93 29.82
C LYS A 157 -59.56 11.46 28.58
N LEU A 158 -58.82 12.37 27.95
CA LEU A 158 -57.92 12.04 26.84
C LEU A 158 -56.49 12.10 27.36
N GLN A 159 -55.66 11.16 26.90
CA GLN A 159 -54.25 11.11 27.22
C GLN A 159 -53.52 12.21 26.45
N GLU A 160 -52.75 13.04 27.15
CA GLU A 160 -52.03 14.16 26.56
C GLU A 160 -50.84 13.63 25.75
N TYR A 161 -50.75 14.04 24.48
CA TYR A 161 -49.64 13.67 23.61
C TYR A 161 -48.37 14.37 24.08
N VAL A 162 -47.37 13.57 24.49
CA VAL A 162 -46.02 14.06 24.84
C VAL A 162 -45.12 13.84 23.62
N PRO A 163 -44.55 14.90 23.02
CA PRO A 163 -43.66 14.74 21.88
C PRO A 163 -42.38 14.00 22.31
N GLN A 164 -41.98 13.00 21.54
CA GLN A 164 -40.76 12.23 21.80
C GLN A 164 -39.60 12.95 21.11
N GLN A 165 -38.76 13.64 21.88
CA GLN A 165 -37.53 14.22 21.32
C GLN A 165 -36.54 13.10 20.98
N VAL A 166 -36.39 12.82 19.69
CA VAL A 166 -35.31 11.96 19.19
C VAL A 166 -34.02 12.77 19.27
N LYS A 167 -33.35 12.73 20.42
CA LYS A 167 -32.02 13.32 20.58
C LYS A 167 -31.03 12.43 19.83
N ILE A 168 -30.61 12.86 18.65
CA ILE A 168 -29.53 12.22 17.91
C ILE A 168 -28.24 12.63 18.63
N GLU A 169 -27.84 11.84 19.64
CA GLU A 169 -26.51 11.96 20.24
C GLU A 169 -25.51 11.51 19.17
N PHE A 170 -24.87 12.44 18.49
CA PHE A 170 -23.67 12.12 17.72
C PHE A 170 -22.61 11.70 18.73
N GLU A 171 -22.45 10.39 18.92
CA GLU A 171 -21.27 9.89 19.59
C GLU A 171 -20.08 10.26 18.69
N PRO A 172 -19.17 11.13 19.15
CA PRO A 172 -18.04 11.55 18.34
C PRO A 172 -17.24 10.29 18.03
N GLN A 173 -17.26 9.86 16.77
CA GLN A 173 -16.31 8.87 16.29
C GLN A 173 -14.93 9.43 16.62
N PRO A 174 -14.06 8.68 17.34
CA PRO A 174 -12.72 9.16 17.60
C PRO A 174 -12.12 9.54 16.25
N GLU A 175 -11.59 10.76 16.17
CA GLU A 175 -10.81 11.21 15.01
C GLU A 175 -9.79 10.13 14.72
N THR A 176 -10.04 9.30 13.71
CA THR A 176 -8.99 8.50 13.13
C THR A 176 -8.12 9.50 12.41
N VAL A 177 -7.20 10.09 13.16
CA VAL A 177 -6.07 10.84 12.62
C VAL A 177 -5.34 9.86 11.74
N VAL A 178 -5.70 9.84 10.46
CA VAL A 178 -4.87 9.25 9.42
C VAL A 178 -3.63 10.14 9.43
N LEU A 179 -2.63 9.73 10.21
CA LEU A 179 -1.28 10.23 10.06
C LEU A 179 -0.87 9.87 8.64
N VAL A 180 -1.12 10.81 7.73
CA VAL A 180 -0.44 10.86 6.44
C VAL A 180 1.00 11.18 6.81
N GLU A 181 1.78 10.13 7.04
CA GLU A 181 3.22 10.21 7.18
C GLU A 181 3.76 10.63 5.80
N THR A 182 3.74 11.94 5.53
CA THR A 182 4.46 12.55 4.43
C THR A 182 5.94 12.50 4.79
N ASP A 183 6.59 11.38 4.49
CA ASP A 183 8.05 11.29 4.51
C ASP A 183 8.57 12.19 3.36
N THR A 184 8.81 13.45 3.71
CA THR A 184 9.46 14.45 2.87
C THR A 184 10.60 15.05 3.68
N ASP A 185 11.81 14.64 3.31
CA ASP A 185 13.11 15.27 3.51
C ASP A 185 13.59 15.54 4.95
N HIS A 186 14.67 14.84 5.33
CA HIS A 186 15.86 15.55 5.80
C HIS A 186 17.15 14.91 5.27
N HIS A 187 17.63 15.50 4.17
CA HIS A 187 19.05 15.62 3.87
C HIS A 187 19.70 16.67 4.80
N LYS A 188 20.99 16.48 5.10
CA LYS A 188 21.95 17.34 5.86
C LYS A 188 22.03 17.11 7.38
N HIS A 189 23.04 16.35 7.82
CA HIS A 189 24.35 16.91 8.20
C HIS A 189 25.41 15.80 8.29
#